data_AF-A0A257LMA0-F1
#
_entry.id   AF-A0A257LMA0-F1
#
_cell.length_a   1.000
_cell.length_b   1.000
_cell.length_c   1.000
_cell.angle_alpha   90.00
_cell.angle_beta   90.00
_cell.angle_gamma   90.00
#
_symmetry.space_group_name_H-M   'P 1'
#
loop_
_entity.id
_entity.type
_entity.pdbx_description
1 polymer ?
#
loop_
_entity_poly.entity_id
_entity_poly.type
_entity_poly.pdbx_seq_one_letter_code
_entity_poly.pdbx_strand_id
1 'polypeptide(L)'
;NLREMMLLKVPIIAVVLGEGGSGGALGIGVADRVLMLENAYYSVISPEGCAAILWKHRKHAPEAAEAMKLAAPDLKKLKLIDEVIPEPIGGAHHDHAATAANFQAVILRQIEELQKLPVNELLDQRYAKFRSFGEWQGK
;
A
#
# COMPACT_ATOMS: atom_id res chain seq x y z
N ASN A 1 -11.93 8.79 -10.07
CA ASN A 1 -10.51 8.40 -10.08
C ASN A 1 -10.35 6.88 -10.14
N LEU A 2 -10.75 6.12 -9.11
CA LEU A 2 -10.58 4.67 -9.02
C LEU A 2 -10.94 3.88 -10.30
N ARG A 3 -12.15 4.11 -10.84
CA ARG A 3 -12.62 3.45 -12.08
C ARG A 3 -11.68 3.73 -13.26
N GLU A 4 -11.25 4.98 -13.42
CA GLU A 4 -10.42 5.39 -14.55
C GLU A 4 -9.00 4.82 -14.42
N MET A 5 -8.42 4.80 -13.22
CA MET A 5 -7.11 4.19 -12.98
C MET A 5 -7.09 2.70 -13.34
N MET A 6 -8.19 1.98 -13.10
CA MET A 6 -8.29 0.57 -13.47
C MET A 6 -8.14 0.35 -14.99
N LEU A 7 -8.48 1.35 -15.81
CA LEU A 7 -8.52 1.26 -17.28
C LEU A 7 -7.26 1.79 -17.98
N LEU A 8 -6.30 2.37 -17.24
CA LEU A 8 -5.10 2.97 -17.80
C LEU A 8 -4.20 1.92 -18.47
N LYS A 9 -3.88 2.13 -19.76
CA LYS A 9 -3.10 1.21 -20.61
C LYS A 9 -1.57 1.37 -20.48
N VAL A 10 -1.12 1.73 -19.30
CA VAL A 10 0.30 1.91 -18.97
C VAL A 10 0.59 1.29 -17.61
N PRO A 11 1.83 0.86 -17.34
CA PRO A 11 2.25 0.44 -16.01
C PRO A 11 2.06 1.55 -14.97
N ILE A 12 1.53 1.17 -13.81
CA ILE A 12 1.34 2.06 -12.65
C ILE A 12 1.98 1.39 -11.44
N ILE A 13 2.85 2.14 -10.77
CA ILE A 13 3.41 1.78 -9.48
C ILE A 13 3.00 2.87 -8.49
N ALA A 14 2.27 2.49 -7.45
CA ALA A 14 1.94 3.37 -6.34
C ALA A 14 2.83 3.01 -5.14
N VAL A 15 3.36 4.03 -4.46
CA VAL A 15 4.20 3.82 -3.26
C VAL A 15 3.69 4.67 -2.12
N VAL A 16 3.43 4.05 -0.96
CA VAL A 16 3.14 4.78 0.28
C VAL A 16 4.46 5.09 0.97
N LEU A 17 4.84 6.37 0.97
CA LEU A 17 6.09 6.84 1.58
C LEU A 17 5.94 7.24 3.05
N GLY A 18 4.70 7.38 3.54
CA GLY A 18 4.42 7.79 4.91
C GLY A 18 3.01 7.38 5.30
N GLU A 19 2.06 8.32 5.24
CA GLU A 19 0.68 8.07 5.65
C GLU A 19 -0.26 7.81 4.46
N GLY A 20 -0.78 6.59 4.35
CA GLY A 20 -1.80 6.18 3.40
C GLY A 20 -3.20 6.29 4.01
N GLY A 21 -3.81 7.48 3.93
CA GLY A 21 -5.12 7.75 4.53
C GLY A 21 -6.32 7.42 3.63
N SER A 22 -7.04 6.35 3.95
CA SER A 22 -8.39 6.03 3.48
C SER A 22 -8.58 6.13 1.96
N GLY A 23 -9.77 6.54 1.52
CA GLY A 23 -10.10 6.76 0.11
C GLY A 23 -9.26 7.84 -0.57
N GLY A 24 -8.66 8.76 0.18
CA GLY A 24 -7.77 9.80 -0.36
C GLY A 24 -6.49 9.19 -0.94
N ALA A 25 -5.83 8.32 -0.18
CA ALA A 25 -4.68 7.56 -0.65
C ALA A 25 -5.06 6.57 -1.76
N LEU A 26 -6.19 5.86 -1.60
CA LEU A 26 -6.68 4.92 -2.63
C LEU A 26 -7.01 5.62 -3.94
N GLY A 27 -7.41 6.90 -3.88
CA GLY A 27 -7.72 7.74 -5.03
C GLY A 27 -6.60 7.79 -6.09
N ILE A 28 -5.35 7.55 -5.69
CA ILE A 28 -4.17 7.41 -6.56
C ILE A 28 -3.42 6.09 -6.35
N GLY A 29 -4.02 5.15 -5.61
CA GLY A 29 -3.41 3.88 -5.20
C GLY A 29 -3.85 2.65 -6.02
N VAL A 30 -4.71 2.82 -7.02
CA VAL A 30 -5.11 1.73 -7.93
C VAL A 30 -4.01 1.52 -8.96
N ALA A 31 -3.17 0.50 -8.73
CA ALA A 31 -1.92 0.31 -9.46
C ALA A 31 -1.59 -1.18 -9.68
N ASP A 32 -0.77 -1.47 -10.71
CA ASP A 32 -0.25 -2.81 -10.99
C ASP A 32 0.64 -3.30 -9.84
N ARG A 33 1.39 -2.38 -9.26
CA ARG A 33 2.20 -2.59 -8.05
C ARG A 33 1.87 -1.52 -7.02
N VAL A 34 1.62 -1.93 -5.80
CA VAL A 34 1.42 -1.10 -4.61
C VAL A 34 2.53 -1.47 -3.64
N LEU A 35 3.45 -0.55 -3.40
CA LEU A 35 4.60 -0.72 -2.53
C LEU A 35 4.47 0.18 -1.31
N MET A 36 5.20 -0.11 -0.25
CA MET A 36 5.24 0.74 0.93
C MET A 36 6.66 0.82 1.48
N LEU A 37 7.05 1.99 2.00
CA LEU A 37 8.21 2.04 2.89
C LEU A 37 7.90 1.25 4.18
N GLU A 38 8.93 0.70 4.80
CA GLU A 38 8.84 -0.19 5.96
C GLU A 38 8.04 0.38 7.14
N ASN A 39 8.24 1.67 7.45
CA ASN A 39 7.58 2.36 8.57
C ASN A 39 6.36 3.19 8.12
N ALA A 40 5.98 3.12 6.84
CA ALA A 40 4.74 3.71 6.35
C ALA A 40 3.51 2.91 6.81
N TYR A 41 2.36 3.57 6.88
CA TYR A 41 1.09 2.92 7.17
C TYR A 41 0.04 3.17 6.09
N TYR A 42 -0.88 2.22 5.92
CA TYR A 42 -2.03 2.38 5.03
C TYR A 42 -3.29 1.89 5.74
N SER A 43 -4.28 2.77 5.89
CA SER A 43 -5.46 2.48 6.70
C SER A 43 -6.75 3.06 6.12
N VAL A 44 -7.88 2.41 6.38
CA VAL A 44 -9.23 2.90 6.00
C VAL A 44 -9.71 4.09 6.85
N ILE A 45 -9.19 4.23 8.08
CA ILE A 45 -9.48 5.31 9.03
C ILE A 45 -8.25 5.57 9.89
N SER A 46 -8.05 6.78 10.40
CA SER A 46 -6.93 7.00 11.32
C SER A 46 -7.11 6.16 12.61
N PRO A 47 -6.02 5.73 13.27
CA PRO A 47 -6.11 4.99 14.52
C PRO A 47 -6.89 5.73 15.60
N GLU A 48 -6.76 7.05 15.68
CA GLU A 48 -7.49 7.90 16.63
C GLU A 48 -8.99 7.93 16.32
N GLY A 49 -9.35 7.96 15.03
CA GLY A 49 -10.74 7.89 14.58
C GLY A 49 -11.36 6.54 14.93
N CYS A 50 -10.65 5.45 14.67
CA CYS A 50 -11.07 4.11 15.06
C CYS A 50 -11.26 3.99 16.58
N ALA A 51 -10.28 4.47 17.36
CA ALA A 51 -10.32 4.46 18.82
C ALA A 51 -11.49 5.28 19.39
N ALA A 52 -11.77 6.44 18.81
CA ALA A 52 -12.90 7.27 19.21
C ALA A 52 -14.26 6.59 18.97
N ILE A 53 -14.37 5.72 17.97
CA ILE A 53 -15.61 5.01 17.63
C ILE A 53 -15.76 3.74 18.46
N LEU A 54 -14.75 2.85 18.43
CA LEU A 54 -14.84 1.51 19.01
C LEU A 54 -14.56 1.50 20.52
N TRP A 55 -13.63 2.34 20.99
CA TRP A 55 -13.28 2.47 22.41
C TRP A 55 -13.88 3.70 23.08
N LYS A 56 -14.62 4.53 22.34
CA LYS A 56 -15.18 5.82 22.82
C LYS A 56 -14.12 6.77 23.40
N HIS A 57 -12.84 6.57 23.06
CA HIS A 57 -11.75 7.36 23.61
C HIS A 57 -10.47 7.26 22.75
N ARG A 58 -9.89 8.41 22.37
CA ARG A 58 -8.72 8.48 21.46
C ARG A 58 -7.42 7.89 22.03
N LYS A 59 -7.27 7.85 23.36
CA LYS A 59 -6.10 7.25 24.03
C LYS A 59 -5.78 5.82 23.58
N HIS A 60 -6.78 5.09 23.07
CA HIS A 60 -6.63 3.72 22.58
C HIS A 60 -6.18 3.64 21.11
N ALA A 61 -5.61 4.72 20.57
CA ALA A 61 -5.07 4.74 19.21
C ALA A 61 -3.98 3.68 18.97
N PRO A 62 -3.04 3.41 19.90
CA PRO A 62 -2.07 2.31 19.74
C PRO A 62 -2.75 0.93 19.60
N GLU A 63 -3.74 0.64 20.44
CA GLU A 63 -4.50 -0.60 20.40
C GLU A 63 -5.33 -0.72 19.11
N ALA A 64 -5.90 0.39 18.64
CA ALA A 64 -6.61 0.44 17.38
C ALA A 64 -5.66 0.20 16.18
N ALA A 65 -4.48 0.81 16.17
CA ALA A 65 -3.49 0.62 15.12
C ALA A 65 -3.05 -0.85 15.00
N GLU A 66 -2.74 -1.48 16.14
CA GLU A 66 -2.36 -2.89 16.20
C GLU A 66 -3.50 -3.80 15.71
N ALA A 67 -4.73 -3.56 16.18
CA ALA A 67 -5.91 -4.33 15.75
C ALA A 67 -6.20 -4.21 14.25
N MET A 68 -5.91 -3.05 13.67
CA MET A 68 -6.16 -2.76 12.26
C MET A 68 -5.08 -3.30 11.31
N LYS A 69 -3.89 -3.67 11.82
CA LYS A 69 -2.79 -4.24 11.02
C LYS A 69 -2.39 -3.35 9.83
N LEU A 70 -2.22 -2.06 10.11
CA LEU A 70 -1.98 -1.01 9.12
C LEU A 70 -0.52 -0.88 8.64
N ALA A 71 0.41 -1.60 9.26
CA ALA A 71 1.84 -1.51 8.95
C ALA A 71 2.20 -2.29 7.67
N ALA A 72 3.23 -1.82 6.95
CA ALA A 72 3.72 -2.45 5.72
C ALA A 72 3.91 -4.00 5.81
N PRO A 73 4.58 -4.58 6.83
CA PRO A 73 4.75 -6.03 6.91
C PRO A 73 3.42 -6.79 7.07
N ASP A 74 2.43 -6.22 7.75
CA ASP A 74 1.13 -6.87 7.92
C ASP A 74 0.31 -6.82 6.64
N LEU A 75 0.27 -5.66 5.98
CA LEU A 75 -0.39 -5.50 4.69
C LEU A 75 0.24 -6.40 3.62
N LYS A 76 1.55 -6.63 3.70
CA LYS A 76 2.26 -7.58 2.84
C LYS A 76 1.82 -9.03 3.11
N LYS A 77 1.70 -9.43 4.39
CA LYS A 77 1.18 -10.76 4.78
C LYS A 77 -0.27 -10.96 4.32
N LEU A 78 -1.09 -9.91 4.40
CA LEU A 78 -2.48 -9.89 3.91
C LEU A 78 -2.58 -9.80 2.38
N LYS A 79 -1.45 -9.74 1.65
CA LYS A 79 -1.38 -9.60 0.20
C LYS A 79 -2.10 -8.35 -0.35
N LEU A 80 -2.19 -7.29 0.45
CA LEU A 80 -2.76 -6.00 0.04
C LEU A 80 -1.71 -5.10 -0.62
N ILE A 81 -0.42 -5.37 -0.39
CA ILE A 81 0.71 -4.72 -1.06
C ILE A 81 1.67 -5.75 -1.66
N ASP A 82 2.39 -5.34 -2.70
CA ASP A 82 3.28 -6.21 -3.46
C ASP A 82 4.71 -6.21 -2.92
N GLU A 83 5.16 -5.15 -2.25
CA GLU A 83 6.50 -5.14 -1.66
C GLU A 83 6.66 -4.10 -0.56
N VAL A 84 7.55 -4.41 0.39
CA VAL A 84 8.03 -3.48 1.41
C VAL A 84 9.43 -3.02 1.01
N ILE A 85 9.63 -1.70 0.93
CA ILE A 85 10.93 -1.08 0.67
C ILE A 85 11.59 -0.83 2.03
N PRO A 86 12.76 -1.43 2.30
CA PRO A 86 13.41 -1.31 3.60
C PRO A 86 13.90 0.10 3.85
N GLU A 87 13.77 0.54 5.10
CA GLU A 87 14.30 1.82 5.56
C GLU A 87 15.64 1.62 6.31
N PRO A 88 16.49 2.65 6.39
CA PRO A 88 17.65 2.65 7.28
C PRO A 88 17.25 2.40 8.73
N ILE A 89 18.22 1.95 9.55
CA ILE A 89 18.02 1.83 11.00
C ILE A 89 17.62 3.20 11.56
N GLY A 90 16.49 3.25 12.27
CA GLY A 90 15.89 4.49 12.79
C GLY A 90 14.86 5.13 11.86
N GLY A 91 14.75 4.67 10.60
CA GLY A 91 13.76 5.12 9.63
C GLY A 91 14.35 6.00 8.52
N ALA A 92 13.52 6.32 7.53
CA ALA A 92 13.92 6.98 6.28
C ALA A 92 14.60 8.34 6.47
N HIS A 93 14.24 9.04 7.54
CA HIS A 93 14.78 10.36 7.87
C HIS A 93 16.21 10.32 8.42
N HIS A 94 16.70 9.15 8.88
CA HIS A 94 18.07 9.01 9.37
C HIS A 94 19.10 9.00 8.23
N ASP A 95 18.74 8.46 7.06
CA ASP A 95 19.61 8.44 5.88
C ASP A 95 18.77 8.50 4.59
N HIS A 96 18.47 9.72 4.14
CA HIS A 96 17.71 9.95 2.92
C HIS A 96 18.39 9.36 1.67
N ALA A 97 19.72 9.32 1.63
CA ALA A 97 20.46 8.81 0.47
C ALA A 97 20.30 7.29 0.36
N ALA A 98 20.42 6.58 1.49
CA ALA A 98 20.16 5.15 1.55
C ALA A 98 18.69 4.82 1.23
N THR A 99 17.73 5.56 1.78
CA THR A 99 16.31 5.38 1.43
C THR A 99 16.05 5.59 -0.06
N ALA A 100 16.60 6.64 -0.65
CA ALA A 100 16.46 6.92 -2.08
C ALA A 100 17.08 5.81 -2.94
N ALA A 101 18.24 5.28 -2.55
CA ALA A 101 18.88 4.16 -3.24
C ALA A 101 18.03 2.88 -3.18
N ASN A 102 17.50 2.54 -2.00
CA ASN A 102 16.61 1.38 -1.82
C ASN A 102 15.33 1.53 -2.65
N PHE A 103 14.70 2.72 -2.59
CA PHE A 103 13.52 3.04 -3.38
C PHE A 103 13.82 2.91 -4.88
N GLN A 104 14.92 3.50 -5.37
CA GLN A 104 15.30 3.45 -6.77
C GLN A 104 15.51 2.01 -7.25
N ALA A 105 16.24 1.20 -6.47
CA ALA A 105 16.51 -0.20 -6.82
C ALA A 105 15.21 -1.00 -6.97
N VAL A 106 14.27 -0.84 -6.03
CA VAL A 106 12.97 -1.52 -6.08
C VAL A 106 12.13 -1.03 -7.26
N ILE A 107 12.02 0.28 -7.46
CA ILE A 107 11.20 0.85 -8.53
C ILE A 107 11.71 0.47 -9.91
N LEU A 108 13.03 0.51 -10.14
CA LEU A 108 13.60 0.10 -11.42
C LEU A 108 13.31 -1.38 -11.73
N ARG A 109 13.44 -2.27 -10.74
CA ARG A 109 13.06 -3.68 -10.92
C ARG A 109 11.58 -3.83 -11.27
N GLN A 110 10.70 -3.16 -10.53
CA GLN A 110 9.25 -3.23 -10.77
C GLN A 110 8.87 -2.67 -12.16
N ILE A 111 9.51 -1.60 -12.61
CA ILE A 111 9.32 -1.06 -13.98
C ILE A 111 9.77 -2.08 -15.02
N GLU A 112 10.95 -2.68 -14.85
CA GLU A 112 11.51 -3.66 -15.79
C GLU A 112 10.59 -4.89 -15.93
N GLU A 113 10.02 -5.37 -14.81
CA GLU A 113 9.06 -6.47 -14.81
C GLU A 113 7.75 -6.10 -15.52
N LEU A 114 7.16 -4.94 -15.19
CA LEU A 114 5.88 -4.53 -15.77
C LEU A 114 5.98 -4.20 -17.26
N GLN A 115 7.11 -3.67 -17.72
CA GLN A 115 7.33 -3.35 -19.14
C GLN A 115 7.39 -4.57 -20.04
N LYS A 116 7.63 -5.76 -19.47
CA LYS A 116 7.63 -7.04 -20.22
C LYS A 116 6.22 -7.55 -20.49
N LEU A 117 5.20 -7.02 -19.80
CA LEU A 117 3.82 -7.49 -19.92
C LEU A 117 3.10 -6.83 -21.10
N PRO A 118 2.38 -7.60 -21.93
CA PRO A 118 1.43 -7.04 -22.87
C PRO A 118 0.35 -6.22 -22.16
N VAL A 119 -0.13 -5.14 -22.78
CA VAL A 119 -1.12 -4.23 -22.19
C VAL A 119 -2.39 -4.95 -21.73
N ASN A 120 -2.87 -5.95 -22.47
CA ASN A 120 -4.07 -6.71 -22.07
C ASN A 120 -3.81 -7.50 -20.78
N GLU A 121 -2.65 -8.15 -20.69
CA GLU A 121 -2.26 -8.90 -19.50
C GLU A 121 -2.06 -7.97 -18.29
N LEU A 122 -1.48 -6.79 -18.50
CA LEU A 122 -1.36 -5.75 -17.46
C LEU A 122 -2.73 -5.39 -16.86
N LEU A 123 -3.72 -5.11 -17.71
CA LEU A 123 -5.07 -4.77 -17.29
C LEU A 123 -5.77 -5.92 -16.57
N ASP A 124 -5.64 -7.14 -17.11
CA ASP A 124 -6.24 -8.35 -16.52
C ASP A 124 -5.64 -8.65 -15.14
N GLN A 125 -4.30 -8.54 -15.01
CA GLN A 125 -3.60 -8.70 -13.73
C GLN A 125 -4.03 -7.63 -12.71
N ARG A 126 -4.13 -6.36 -13.11
CA ARG A 126 -4.61 -5.27 -12.23
C ARG A 126 -6.02 -5.55 -11.75
N TYR A 127 -6.93 -5.93 -12.65
CA TYR A 127 -8.31 -6.25 -12.28
C TYR A 127 -8.37 -7.44 -11.33
N ALA A 128 -7.69 -8.54 -11.66
CA ALA A 128 -7.66 -9.77 -10.86
C ALA A 128 -7.13 -9.52 -9.45
N LYS A 129 -6.04 -8.74 -9.32
CA LYS A 129 -5.46 -8.34 -8.03
C LYS A 129 -6.50 -7.68 -7.13
N PHE A 130 -7.11 -6.58 -7.57
CA PHE A 130 -8.10 -5.88 -6.74
C PHE A 130 -9.37 -6.70 -6.51
N ARG A 131 -9.76 -7.56 -7.46
CA ARG A 131 -10.91 -8.45 -7.30
C ARG A 131 -10.68 -9.56 -6.27
N SER A 132 -9.42 -9.95 -6.05
CA SER A 132 -9.03 -10.95 -5.04
C SER A 132 -9.00 -10.41 -3.61
N PHE A 133 -9.11 -9.08 -3.43
CA PHE A 133 -9.09 -8.48 -2.09
C PHE A 133 -10.38 -8.75 -1.33
N GLY A 134 -10.20 -9.20 -0.09
CA GLY A 134 -11.29 -9.56 0.81
C GLY A 134 -11.47 -11.07 0.89
N GLU A 135 -11.77 -11.55 2.10
CA GLU A 135 -12.13 -12.94 2.35
C GLU A 135 -13.55 -12.98 2.90
N TRP A 136 -14.36 -13.88 2.35
CA TRP A 136 -15.74 -14.06 2.76
C TRP A 136 -16.09 -15.54 2.68
N GLN A 137 -16.67 -16.06 3.74
CA GLN A 137 -17.38 -17.33 3.72
C GLN A 137 -18.86 -17.02 3.59
N GLY A 138 -19.46 -17.47 2.50
CA GLY A 138 -20.91 -17.40 2.32
C GLY A 138 -21.66 -18.09 3.44
N LYS A 139 -22.85 -17.58 3.73
CA LYS A 139 -23.88 -18.38 4.39
C LYS A 139 -24.58 -19.23 3.34
#